data_AF-A0A3B8MXB5-F1
#
_entry.id   AF-A0A3B8MXB5-F1
#
_cell.length_a   1.000
_cell.length_b   1.000
_cell.length_c   1.000
_cell.angle_alpha   90.00
_cell.angle_beta   90.00
_cell.angle_gamma   90.00
#
_symmetry.space_group_name_H-M   'P 1'
#
loop_
_entity.id
_entity.type
_entity.pdbx_description
1 polymer ?
#
loop_
_entity_poly.entity_id
_entity_poly.type
_entity_poly.pdbx_seq_one_letter_code
_entity_poly.pdbx_strand_id
1 'polypeptide(L)' 'DRQVQVDAPDMKGREQILKVHAKGKPMAKGVDLAVLARKTPGFTGADLANVLNEAALLTARVDAKK' A
#
# COMPACT_ATOMS: atom_id res chain seq x y z
N ASP A 1 13.55 -30.26 9.65
CA ASP A 1 13.03 -29.15 8.83
C ASP A 1 12.95 -27.89 9.67
N ARG A 2 13.24 -26.70 9.13
CA ARG A 2 13.25 -25.43 9.91
C ARG A 2 12.14 -24.52 9.42
N GLN A 3 11.28 -24.09 10.32
CA GLN A 3 10.25 -23.08 10.06
C GLN A 3 10.71 -21.74 10.65
N VAL A 4 10.55 -20.66 9.86
CA VAL A 4 10.82 -19.29 10.31
C VAL A 4 9.50 -18.54 10.24
N GLN A 5 9.02 -18.09 11.39
CA GLN A 5 7.83 -17.26 11.47
C GLN A 5 8.15 -15.84 11.00
N VAL A 6 7.25 -15.26 10.21
CA VAL A 6 7.33 -13.86 9.77
C VAL A 6 6.17 -13.11 10.40
N ASP A 7 6.50 -12.13 11.22
CA ASP A 7 5.50 -11.30 11.89
C ASP A 7 4.96 -10.20 10.98
N ALA A 8 3.83 -9.63 11.38
CA ALA A 8 3.24 -8.49 10.67
C ALA A 8 4.18 -7.28 10.70
N PRO A 9 4.19 -6.46 9.64
CA PRO A 9 5.06 -5.29 9.56
C PRO A 9 4.70 -4.24 10.61
N ASP A 10 5.73 -3.65 11.21
CA ASP A 10 5.61 -2.47 12.05
C ASP A 10 5.26 -1.22 11.21
N MET A 11 5.09 -0.06 11.85
CA MET A 11 4.72 1.17 11.14
C MET A 11 5.69 1.51 10.00
N LYS A 12 7.00 1.43 10.25
CA LYS A 12 8.02 1.73 9.24
C LYS A 12 8.01 0.69 8.12
N GLY A 13 7.84 -0.59 8.45
CA GLY A 13 7.70 -1.68 7.50
C GLY A 13 6.52 -1.47 6.56
N ARG A 14 5.36 -1.06 7.09
CA ARG A 14 4.19 -0.74 6.27
C ARG A 14 4.45 0.43 5.31
N GLU A 15 5.13 1.48 5.77
CA GLU A 15 5.51 2.59 4.89
C GLU A 15 6.45 2.14 3.77
N GLN A 16 7.44 1.29 4.07
CA GLN A 16 8.36 0.76 3.06
C GLN A 16 7.65 -0.14 2.04
N ILE A 17 6.74 -1.00 2.51
CA ILE A 17 5.89 -1.82 1.65
C ILE A 17 5.07 -0.93 0.71
N LEU A 18 4.40 0.09 1.26
CA LEU A 18 3.66 1.07 0.46
C LEU A 18 4.56 1.77 -0.57
N LYS A 19 5.79 2.15 -0.20
CA LYS A 19 6.75 2.78 -1.14
C LYS A 19 7.13 1.86 -2.30
N VAL A 20 7.37 0.57 -2.03
CA VAL A 20 7.66 -0.42 -3.07
C VAL A 20 6.49 -0.57 -4.02
N HIS A 21 5.27 -0.70 -3.50
CA HIS A 21 4.07 -0.88 -4.33
C HIS A 21 3.59 0.42 -5.01
N ALA A 22 3.97 1.59 -4.51
CA ALA A 22 3.72 2.87 -5.17
C ALA A 22 4.75 3.21 -6.25
N LYS A 23 5.92 2.56 -6.24
CA LYS A 23 7.00 2.83 -7.21
C LYS A 23 6.51 2.58 -8.63
N GLY A 24 6.65 3.60 -9.48
CA GLY A 24 6.24 3.55 -10.89
C GLY A 24 4.74 3.76 -11.14
N LYS A 25 3.92 3.96 -10.10
CA LYS A 25 2.51 4.31 -10.26
C LYS A 25 2.33 5.84 -10.28
N PRO A 26 1.38 6.38 -11.07
CA PRO A 26 1.00 7.78 -10.99
C PRO A 26 0.45 8.09 -9.58
N MET A 27 1.03 9.08 -8.90
CA MET A 27 0.61 9.52 -7.57
C MET A 27 0.30 11.01 -7.60
N ALA A 28 -0.78 11.43 -6.93
CA ALA A 28 -1.09 12.84 -6.78
C ALA A 28 -0.07 13.54 -5.86
N LYS A 29 0.21 14.83 -6.13
CA LYS A 29 1.24 15.64 -5.44
C LYS A 29 1.05 15.81 -3.92
N GLY A 30 -0.05 15.32 -3.34
CA GLY A 30 -0.35 15.39 -1.90
C GLY A 30 -0.47 14.04 -1.19
N VAL A 31 -0.15 12.92 -1.85
CA VAL A 31 -0.25 11.61 -1.21
C VAL A 31 0.94 11.37 -0.28
N ASP A 32 0.66 11.26 1.02
CA ASP A 32 1.64 10.90 2.04
C ASP A 32 1.47 9.43 2.48
N LEU A 33 2.44 8.59 2.12
CA LEU A 33 2.45 7.17 2.47
C LEU A 33 2.68 6.91 3.96
N ALA A 34 3.33 7.83 4.68
CA ALA A 34 3.51 7.71 6.14
C ALA A 34 2.18 7.95 6.87
N VAL A 35 1.31 8.81 6.35
CA VAL A 35 -0.07 8.95 6.86
C VAL A 35 -0.86 7.67 6.62
N LEU A 36 -0.76 7.06 5.44
CA LEU A 36 -1.43 5.79 5.14
C LEU A 36 -0.93 4.64 6.05
N ALA A 37 0.37 4.50 6.24
CA ALA A 37 0.97 3.49 7.11
C ALA A 37 0.50 3.59 8.58
N ARG A 38 0.24 4.82 9.07
CA ARG A 38 -0.33 5.08 10.40
C ARG A 38 -1.79 4.63 10.52
N LYS A 39 -2.55 4.67 9.43
CA LYS A 39 -3.98 4.29 9.39
C LYS A 39 -4.22 2.79 9.13
N THR A 40 -3.17 2.01 8.88
CA THR A 40 -3.26 0.57 8.58
C THR A 40 -2.63 -0.36 9.65
N PRO A 41 -2.85 -0.18 10.96
CA PRO A 41 -2.42 -1.19 11.94
C PRO A 41 -2.99 -2.57 11.63
N GLY A 42 -2.17 -3.62 11.78
CA GLY A 42 -2.57 -5.01 11.54
C GLY A 42 -2.59 -5.45 10.07
N PHE A 43 -2.33 -4.54 9.12
CA PHE A 43 -2.28 -4.89 7.70
C PHE A 43 -0.99 -5.66 7.39
N THR A 44 -1.14 -6.73 6.61
CA THR A 44 -0.03 -7.49 6.03
C THR A 44 0.53 -6.80 4.79
N GLY A 45 1.65 -7.31 4.26
CA GLY A 45 2.19 -6.81 3.00
C GLY A 45 1.21 -6.94 1.83
N ALA A 46 0.44 -8.03 1.79
CA ALA A 46 -0.57 -8.26 0.75
C ALA A 46 -1.72 -7.24 0.86
N ASP A 47 -2.20 -6.93 2.07
CA ASP A 47 -3.27 -5.96 2.26
C ASP A 47 -2.88 -4.57 1.77
N LEU A 48 -1.65 -4.14 2.07
CA LEU A 48 -1.12 -2.84 1.63
C LEU A 48 -0.97 -2.76 0.11
N ALA A 49 -0.49 -3.84 -0.51
CA ALA A 49 -0.41 -3.93 -1.97
C ALA A 49 -1.81 -3.85 -2.60
N ASN A 50 -2.79 -4.54 -2.01
CA ASN A 50 -4.16 -4.56 -2.50
C ASN A 50 -4.81 -3.17 -2.42
N VAL A 51 -4.62 -2.42 -1.32
CA VAL A 51 -5.12 -1.05 -1.17
C VAL A 51 -4.65 -0.15 -2.32
N LEU A 52 -3.37 -0.21 -2.69
CA LEU A 52 -2.83 0.59 -3.79
C LEU A 52 -3.35 0.13 -5.17
N ASN A 53 -3.64 -1.16 -5.33
CA ASN A 53 -4.23 -1.67 -6.57
C ASN A 53 -5.68 -1.22 -6.73
N GLU A 54 -6.50 -1.31 -5.67
CA GLU A 54 -7.89 -0.84 -5.69
C GLU A 54 -7.98 0.67 -5.92
N ALA A 55 -7.10 1.46 -5.30
CA ALA A 55 -7.03 2.91 -5.56
C ALA A 55 -6.76 3.22 -7.04
N ALA A 56 -5.86 2.46 -7.68
CA ALA A 56 -5.56 2.62 -9.11
C ALA A 56 -6.75 2.22 -9.99
N LEU A 57 -7.40 1.09 -9.69
CA LEU A 57 -8.58 0.62 -10.43
C LEU A 57 -9.77 1.58 -10.31
N LEU A 58 -10.02 2.11 -9.10
CA LEU A 58 -11.06 3.11 -8.87
C LEU A 58 -10.79 4.39 -9.67
N THR A 59 -9.54 4.86 -9.68
CA THR A 59 -9.15 6.04 -10.46
C THR A 59 -9.39 5.82 -11.96
N ALA A 60 -8.90 4.70 -12.51
CA ALA A 60 -9.10 4.36 -13.93
C ALA A 60 -10.58 4.24 -14.31
N ARG A 61 -11.43 3.71 -13.41
CA ARG A 61 -12.89 3.63 -13.63
C ARG A 61 -13.57 4.99 -13.62
N VAL A 62 -13.10 5.93 -12.79
CA VAL A 62 -13.66 7.30 -12.75
C VAL A 62 -13.26 8.07 -14.00
N ASP A 63 -12.00 7.95 -14.43
CA ASP A 63 -11.51 8.61 -15.65
C ASP A 63 -12.22 8.09 -16.91
N ALA A 64 -12.53 6.80 -16.99
CA ALA A 64 -13.27 6.22 -18.12
C ALA A 64 -14.73 6.67 -18.24
N LYS A 65 -15.29 7.35 -17.22
CA LYS A 65 -16.65 7.91 -17.23
C LYS A 65 -16.69 9.40 -17.60
N LYS A 66 -15.54 10.02 -17.83
CA LYS A 66 -15.42 11.39 -18.37
C LYS A 66 -15.28 11.36 -19.88
#